data_AF-A0A530LWU5-F1
#
_entry.id   AF-A0A530LWU5-F1
#
_cell.length_a   1.000
_cell.length_b   1.000
_cell.length_c   1.000
_cell.angle_alpha   90.00
_cell.angle_beta   90.00
_cell.angle_gamma   90.00
#
_symmetry.space_group_name_H-M   'P 1'
#
loop_
_entity.id
_entity.type
_entity.pdbx_description
1 polymer ?
#
loop_
_entity_poly.entity_id
_entity_poly.type
_entity_poly.pdbx_seq_one_letter_code
_entity_poly.pdbx_strand_id
1 'polypeptide(L)'
;YDLHCLLGSETGKAALGDLDLGADCVRHARMFFDRPDYDLASAVPGSFAIAPSPEMVDALARDYTNTTAMIFGAPPPFDDILASARQIEQSINGK
;
A
#
# COMPACT_ATOMS: atom_id res chain seq x y z
N TYR A 1 -2.68 6.38 -3.95
CA TYR A 1 -4.06 6.88 -3.86
C TYR A 1 -5.01 5.78 -3.39
N ASP A 2 -5.12 4.65 -4.10
CA ASP A 2 -6.07 3.59 -3.75
C ASP A 2 -5.92 3.06 -2.31
N LEU A 3 -4.69 2.85 -1.84
CA LEU A 3 -4.45 2.44 -0.45
C LEU A 3 -4.96 3.47 0.57
N HIS A 4 -4.86 4.77 0.27
CA HIS A 4 -5.42 5.83 1.11
C HIS A 4 -6.96 5.76 1.16
N CYS A 5 -7.61 5.55 0.02
CA CYS A 5 -9.06 5.36 -0.05
C CYS A 5 -9.50 4.09 0.71
N LEU A 6 -8.77 2.98 0.55
CA LEU A 6 -9.05 1.73 1.25
C LEU A 6 -8.93 1.90 2.76
N LEU A 7 -7.88 2.56 3.26
CA LEU A 7 -7.71 2.83 4.68
C LEU A 7 -8.86 3.66 5.27
N GLY A 8 -9.45 4.56 4.48
CA GLY A 8 -10.63 5.33 4.84
C GLY A 8 -11.94 4.53 4.88
N SER A 9 -11.95 3.30 4.36
CA SER A 9 -13.15 2.45 4.27
C SER A 9 -13.16 1.34 5.34
N GLU A 10 -14.35 0.88 5.71
CA GLU A 10 -14.49 -0.26 6.61
C GLU A 10 -13.90 -1.55 6.02
N THR A 11 -14.03 -1.76 4.71
CA THR A 11 -13.45 -2.91 4.02
C THR A 11 -11.93 -2.93 4.12
N GLY A 12 -11.26 -1.80 3.91
CA GLY A 12 -9.80 -1.74 4.01
C GLY A 12 -9.31 -1.90 5.45
N LYS A 13 -10.03 -1.37 6.45
CA LYS A 13 -9.71 -1.62 7.87
C LYS A 13 -9.88 -3.09 8.25
N ALA A 14 -10.94 -3.75 7.77
CA ALA A 14 -11.15 -5.17 7.98
C ALA A 14 -10.03 -6.00 7.34
N ALA A 15 -9.67 -5.71 6.08
CA ALA A 15 -8.58 -6.38 5.38
C ALA A 15 -7.22 -6.17 6.07
N LEU A 16 -6.94 -4.97 6.58
CA LEU A 16 -5.71 -4.67 7.31
C LEU A 16 -5.59 -5.46 8.63
N GLY A 17 -6.71 -5.91 9.20
CA GLY A 17 -6.74 -6.73 10.40
C GLY A 17 -6.72 -8.24 10.14
N ASP A 18 -6.83 -8.68 8.88
CA ASP A 18 -6.96 -10.09 8.51
C ASP A 18 -5.64 -10.64 7.95
N LEU A 19 -4.84 -11.26 8.84
CA LEU A 19 -3.55 -11.82 8.47
C LEU A 19 -3.66 -13.06 7.58
N ASP A 20 -4.75 -13.83 7.70
CA ASP A 20 -4.99 -15.01 6.87
C ASP A 20 -5.26 -14.58 5.43
N LEU A 21 -6.05 -13.52 5.24
CA LEU A 21 -6.24 -12.88 3.93
C LEU A 21 -4.90 -12.38 3.35
N GLY A 22 -4.04 -11.77 4.19
CA GLY A 22 -2.70 -11.35 3.78
C GLY A 22 -1.82 -12.52 3.30
N ALA A 23 -1.79 -13.61 4.06
CA ALA A 23 -1.05 -14.83 3.70
C ALA A 23 -1.58 -15.47 2.40
N ASP A 24 -2.90 -15.43 2.20
CA ASP A 24 -3.55 -15.88 0.97
C ASP A 24 -3.15 -15.00 -0.23
N CYS A 25 -3.09 -13.68 -0.06
CA CYS A 25 -2.59 -12.75 -1.07
C CYS A 25 -1.14 -13.07 -1.47
N VAL A 26 -0.26 -13.29 -0.49
CA VAL A 26 1.15 -13.65 -0.73
C VAL A 26 1.25 -14.98 -1.48
N ARG A 27 0.49 -16.00 -1.07
CA ARG A 27 0.47 -17.30 -1.75
C ARG A 27 0.02 -17.17 -3.21
N HIS A 28 -1.04 -16.39 -3.47
CA HIS A 28 -1.51 -16.13 -4.82
C HIS A 28 -0.44 -15.39 -5.63
N ALA A 29 0.14 -14.32 -5.09
CA ALA A 29 1.16 -13.53 -5.78
C ALA A 29 2.40 -14.38 -6.12
N ARG A 30 2.84 -15.26 -5.22
CA ARG A 30 3.95 -16.20 -5.47
C ARG A 30 3.63 -17.27 -6.51
N MET A 31 2.35 -17.58 -6.75
CA MET A 31 2.00 -18.54 -7.79
C MET A 31 2.13 -17.93 -9.20
N PHE A 32 1.87 -16.63 -9.35
CA PHE A 32 1.75 -15.98 -10.66
C PHE A 32 2.84 -14.93 -10.96
N PHE A 33 3.48 -14.36 -9.94
CA PHE A 33 4.36 -13.19 -10.04
C PHE A 33 5.68 -13.34 -9.28
N ASP A 34 6.09 -14.55 -8.89
CA ASP A 34 7.31 -14.80 -8.08
C ASP A 34 8.58 -14.48 -8.86
N ARG A 35 9.06 -13.25 -8.71
CA ARG A 35 10.33 -12.75 -9.24
C ARG A 35 11.25 -12.42 -8.07
N PRO A 36 12.57 -12.66 -8.17
CA PRO A 36 13.53 -12.30 -7.12
C PRO A 36 13.38 -10.85 -6.65
N ASP A 37 13.14 -9.92 -7.58
CA ASP A 37 13.02 -8.48 -7.30
C ASP A 37 11.81 -8.11 -6.42
N TYR A 38 10.79 -8.98 -6.32
CA TYR A 38 9.58 -8.71 -5.52
C TYR A 38 9.66 -9.26 -4.10
N ASP A 39 10.61 -10.16 -3.83
CA ASP A 39 10.87 -10.76 -2.52
C ASP A 39 9.58 -11.14 -1.75
N LEU A 40 8.61 -11.73 -2.45
CA LEU A 40 7.28 -12.00 -1.89
C LEU A 40 7.33 -12.97 -0.70
N ALA A 41 8.39 -13.75 -0.56
CA ALA A 41 8.61 -14.63 0.57
C ALA A 41 8.85 -13.88 1.88
N SER A 42 9.34 -12.63 1.83
CA SER A 42 9.56 -11.77 3.00
C SER A 42 8.36 -10.89 3.33
N ALA A 43 7.26 -10.95 2.57
CA ALA A 43 6.04 -10.16 2.82
C ALA A 43 5.24 -10.73 4.01
N VAL A 44 5.72 -10.48 5.23
CA VAL A 44 5.13 -10.91 6.50
C VAL A 44 5.02 -9.72 7.47
N PRO A 45 4.17 -9.80 8.51
CA PRO A 45 4.14 -8.78 9.54
C PRO A 45 5.53 -8.51 10.12
N GLY A 46 5.92 -7.24 10.15
CA GLY A 46 7.23 -6.77 10.61
C GLY A 46 8.19 -6.42 9.47
N SER A 47 7.90 -6.83 8.23
CA SER A 47 8.76 -6.60 7.06
C SER A 47 8.04 -6.02 5.85
N PHE A 48 6.73 -5.74 5.94
CA PHE A 48 6.04 -5.04 4.85
C PHE A 48 6.66 -3.65 4.63
N ALA A 49 6.97 -3.33 3.38
CA ALA A 49 7.42 -2.01 2.94
C ALA A 49 6.33 -1.40 2.04
N ILE A 50 5.48 -0.56 2.62
CA ILE A 50 4.33 0.08 1.95
C ILE A 50 4.59 1.57 1.74
N ALA A 51 5.25 2.22 2.70
CA ALA A 51 5.66 3.60 2.56
C ALA A 51 6.82 3.71 1.55
N PRO A 52 6.79 4.69 0.63
CA PRO A 52 7.88 4.86 -0.32
C PRO A 52 9.15 5.34 0.38
N SER A 53 10.31 4.93 -0.14
CA SER A 53 11.59 5.49 0.30
C SER A 53 11.73 6.95 -0.15
N PRO A 54 12.58 7.77 0.51
CA PRO A 54 12.73 9.19 0.20
C PRO A 54 13.03 9.47 -1.27
N GLU A 55 13.86 8.65 -1.91
CA GLU A 55 14.23 8.78 -3.32
C GLU A 55 13.08 8.54 -4.30
N MET A 56 12.00 7.86 -3.88
CA MET A 56 10.82 7.61 -4.71
C MET A 56 9.82 8.77 -4.67
N VAL A 57 9.82 9.59 -3.61
CA VAL A 57 8.76 10.55 -3.29
C VAL A 57 8.50 11.53 -4.43
N ASP A 58 9.56 12.13 -4.98
CA ASP A 58 9.43 13.14 -6.04
C ASP A 58 8.85 12.55 -7.34
N ALA A 59 9.22 11.32 -7.68
CA ALA A 59 8.69 10.64 -8.86
C ALA A 59 7.21 10.31 -8.69
N LEU A 60 6.83 9.80 -7.51
CA LEU A 60 5.45 9.50 -7.17
C LEU A 60 4.57 10.75 -7.10
N ALA A 61 5.10 11.89 -6.63
CA ALA A 61 4.34 13.14 -6.58
C ALA A 61 3.98 13.65 -7.99
N ARG A 62 4.94 13.57 -8.93
CA ARG A 62 4.69 13.90 -10.34
C ARG A 62 3.68 12.96 -10.98
N ASP A 63 3.83 11.66 -10.75
CA ASP A 63 2.90 10.66 -11.28
C ASP A 63 1.48 10.83 -10.72
N TYR A 64 1.37 11.09 -9.41
CA TYR A 64 0.10 11.43 -8.77
C TYR A 64 -0.54 12.66 -9.41
N THR A 65 0.23 13.72 -9.65
CA THR A 65 -0.27 14.93 -10.32
C THR A 65 -0.88 14.61 -11.68
N ASN A 66 -0.20 13.77 -12.48
CA ASN A 66 -0.67 13.37 -13.82
C ASN A 66 -1.94 12.50 -13.77
N THR A 67 -2.16 11.78 -12.66
CA THR A 67 -3.34 10.91 -12.48
C THR A 67 -4.52 11.62 -11.80
N THR A 68 -4.33 12.82 -11.24
CA THR A 68 -5.41 13.57 -10.57
C THR A 68 -6.61 13.86 -11.47
N ALA A 69 -6.40 14.02 -12.78
CA ALA A 69 -7.47 14.23 -13.76
C ALA A 69 -8.43 13.04 -13.86
N MET A 70 -8.03 11.85 -13.40
CA MET A 70 -8.86 10.64 -13.36
C MET A 70 -9.65 10.48 -12.06
N ILE A 71 -9.37 11.29 -11.04
CA ILE A 71 -10.00 11.19 -9.72
C ILE A 71 -11.35 11.89 -9.75
N PHE A 72 -12.41 11.16 -9.41
CA PHE A 72 -13.72 11.76 -9.18
C PHE A 72 -13.73 12.52 -7.84
N GLY A 73 -14.14 13.79 -7.88
CA GLY A 73 -14.19 14.65 -6.71
C GLY A 73 -12.87 15.37 -6.44
N ALA A 74 -12.66 15.78 -5.18
CA ALA A 74 -11.45 16.48 -4.79
C ALA A 74 -10.32 15.46 -4.55
N PRO A 75 -9.20 15.52 -5.31
CA PRO A 75 -8.06 14.67 -5.04
C PRO A 75 -7.44 15.05 -3.69
N PRO A 76 -7.11 14.09 -2.81
CA PRO A 76 -6.48 14.37 -1.53
C PRO A 76 -5.07 14.96 -1.72
N PRO A 77 -4.56 15.73 -0.75
CA PRO A 77 -3.16 16.12 -0.72
C PRO A 77 -2.24 14.90 -0.81
N PHE A 78 -1.14 15.02 -1.57
CA PHE A 78 -0.19 13.92 -1.71
C PHE A 78 0.43 13.50 -0.36
N ASP A 79 0.66 14.46 0.53
CA ASP A 79 1.17 14.18 1.88
C ASP A 79 0.22 13.30 2.71
N ASP A 80 -1.10 13.42 2.52
CA ASP A 80 -2.09 12.57 3.20
C ASP A 80 -2.04 11.13 2.68
N ILE A 81 -1.74 10.95 1.39
CA ILE A 81 -1.50 9.63 0.79
C ILE A 81 -0.25 9.01 1.40
N LEU A 82 0.84 9.78 1.54
CA LEU A 82 2.08 9.30 2.17
C LEU A 82 1.87 8.94 3.65
N ALA A 83 1.12 9.78 4.38
CA ALA A 83 0.76 9.49 5.78
C ALA A 83 -0.04 8.19 5.90
N SER A 84 -0.96 7.95 4.97
CA SER A 84 -1.77 6.71 4.95
C SER A 84 -0.91 5.48 4.65
N ALA A 85 0.04 5.57 3.71
CA ALA A 85 0.97 4.47 3.43
C ALA A 85 1.81 4.10 4.67
N ARG A 86 2.33 5.11 5.39
CA ARG A 86 3.06 4.90 6.65
C ARG A 86 2.18 4.29 7.73
N GLN A 87 0.93 4.75 7.85
CA GLN A 87 -0.02 4.21 8.82
C GLN A 87 -0.35 2.74 8.53
N ILE A 88 -0.57 2.38 7.27
CA ILE A 88 -0.82 1.00 6.84
C ILE A 88 0.38 0.13 7.22
N GLU A 89 1.59 0.56 6.86
CA GLU A 89 2.84 -0.15 7.17
C GLU A 89 2.99 -0.40 8.67
N GLN A 90 2.85 0.64 9.49
CA GLN A 90 2.95 0.54 10.94
C GLN A 90 1.87 -0.38 11.54
N SER A 91 0.65 -0.30 11.01
CA SER A 91 -0.48 -1.08 11.51
C SER A 91 -0.35 -2.57 11.20
N ILE A 92 0.08 -2.92 9.99
CA ILE A 92 0.24 -4.32 9.59
C ILE A 92 1.52 -4.93 10.17
N ASN A 93 2.59 -4.15 10.32
CA ASN A 93 3.84 -4.62 10.90
C ASN A 93 3.81 -4.71 12.43
N GLY A 94 2.86 -4.04 13.09
CA GLY A 94 2.62 -4.16 14.53
C GLY A 94 1.71 -5.32 14.92
N LYS A 95 1.35 -6.20 13.99
CA LYS A 95 0.52 -7.39 14.23
C LYS A 95 1.32 -8.60 14.68
#